data_AF-A0A9W9YCD0-F1
#
_entry.id   AF-A0A9W9YCD0-F1
#
_cell.length_a   1.000
_cell.length_b   1.000
_cell.length_c   1.000
_cell.angle_alpha   90.00
_cell.angle_beta   90.00
_cell.angle_gamma   90.00
#
_symmetry.space_group_name_H-M   'P 1'
#
loop_
_entity.id
_entity.type
_entity.pdbx_description
1 polymer ?
#
loop_
_entity_poly.entity_id
_entity_poly.type
_entity_poly.pdbx_seq_one_letter_code
_entity_poly.pdbx_strand_id
1 'polypeptide(L)'
;MGIPLEDYLIKKILYQASRARVSALSATQYDATDRSLALSDVPEHSSGVNTTALNNNPYMPDEAFCSPRSTAVEIPRSPGVSIFPSYVVMHRCTGSCPSTQDTRHCTVTHRDAIDVLIVEVTSSDYTLQDMKIYDHTACSCDCIKQASECDAQKETWNAGICSCDCIQDGSQCDSLTQRWNANNCECECAIAAQICDDPTKEWDTEICGCPLQEEPAGPLHSSEPTH
;
A
#
# COMPACT_ATOMS: atom_id res chain seq x y z
N MET A 1 23.61 26.38 10.09
CA MET A 1 23.61 27.86 9.98
C MET A 1 22.22 28.29 9.58
N GLY A 2 21.46 28.88 10.50
CA GLY A 2 20.10 29.39 10.22
C GLY A 2 20.14 30.79 9.60
N ILE A 3 19.10 31.15 8.84
CA ILE A 3 18.92 32.50 8.30
C ILE A 3 18.26 33.36 9.39
N PRO A 4 18.72 34.59 9.65
CA PRO A 4 18.06 35.52 10.58
C PRO A 4 16.60 35.80 10.18
N LEU A 5 15.69 35.90 11.15
CA LEU A 5 14.26 36.12 10.94
C LEU A 5 13.94 37.42 10.16
N GLU A 6 14.77 38.45 10.31
CA GLU A 6 14.61 39.71 9.56
C GLU A 6 14.96 39.57 8.07
N ASP A 7 16.03 38.84 7.74
CA ASP A 7 16.40 38.51 6.35
C ASP A 7 15.31 37.70 5.65
N TYR A 8 14.56 36.91 6.42
CA TYR A 8 13.43 36.12 5.93
C TYR A 8 12.21 36.98 5.55
N LEU A 9 11.84 37.96 6.38
CA LEU A 9 10.74 38.89 6.06
C LEU A 9 11.03 39.73 4.81
N ILE A 10 12.29 40.16 4.64
CA ILE A 10 12.75 40.89 3.46
C ILE A 10 12.66 40.02 2.20
N LYS A 11 13.11 38.75 2.26
CA LYS A 11 13.00 37.81 1.14
C LYS A 11 11.55 37.50 0.77
N LYS A 12 10.63 37.46 1.74
CA LYS A 12 9.18 37.27 1.50
C LYS A 12 8.56 38.46 0.74
N ILE A 13 8.90 39.69 1.11
CA ILE A 13 8.47 40.90 0.39
C ILE A 13 9.00 40.88 -1.06
N LEU A 14 10.27 40.53 -1.25
CA LEU A 14 10.89 40.47 -2.56
C LEU A 14 10.32 39.35 -3.46
N TYR A 15 10.06 38.16 -2.90
CA TYR A 15 9.49 37.03 -3.64
C TYR A 15 8.05 37.28 -4.11
N GLN A 16 7.23 37.94 -3.28
CA GLN A 16 5.87 38.32 -3.69
C GLN A 16 5.88 39.43 -4.75
N ALA A 17 6.85 40.35 -4.70
CA ALA A 17 7.02 41.38 -5.72
C ALA A 17 7.51 40.82 -7.08
N SER A 18 8.33 39.75 -7.10
CA SER A 18 8.84 39.15 -8.34
C SER A 18 7.81 38.33 -9.11
N ARG A 19 6.74 37.85 -8.46
CA ARG A 19 5.65 37.10 -9.11
C ARG A 19 4.76 37.95 -10.02
N ALA A 20 4.85 39.29 -9.93
CA ALA A 20 4.05 40.21 -10.73
C ALA A 20 4.60 40.49 -12.14
N ARG A 21 5.75 39.91 -12.55
CA ARG A 21 6.41 40.25 -13.83
C ARG A 21 7.08 39.07 -14.55
N VAL A 22 6.36 37.98 -14.79
CA VAL A 22 6.84 36.96 -15.73
C VAL A 22 5.82 36.80 -16.85
N SER A 23 6.11 37.40 -18.00
CA SER A 23 5.40 37.15 -19.25
C SER A 23 5.96 35.89 -19.90
N ALA A 24 5.09 35.00 -20.38
CA ALA A 24 5.49 33.79 -21.11
C ALA A 24 6.13 34.15 -22.45
N LEU A 25 7.37 33.69 -22.67
CA LEU A 25 7.99 33.67 -23.98
C LEU A 25 7.53 32.40 -24.72
N SER A 26 7.08 32.57 -25.95
CA SER A 26 6.66 31.49 -26.84
C SER A 26 7.86 30.63 -27.24
N ALA A 27 7.77 29.33 -26.97
CA ALA A 27 8.66 28.31 -27.49
C ALA A 27 7.82 27.22 -28.18
N THR A 28 8.35 26.71 -29.29
CA THR A 28 7.73 25.68 -30.13
C THR A 28 7.54 24.39 -29.34
N GLN A 29 6.28 23.95 -29.23
CA GLN A 29 5.90 22.66 -28.65
C GLN A 29 6.38 21.52 -29.54
N TYR A 30 6.96 20.49 -28.91
CA TYR A 30 7.23 19.21 -29.56
C TYR A 30 6.19 18.20 -29.08
N ASP A 31 5.57 17.51 -30.03
CA ASP A 31 4.49 16.55 -29.79
C ASP A 31 5.09 15.18 -29.42
N ALA A 32 4.80 14.70 -28.20
CA ALA A 32 5.32 13.46 -27.65
C ALA A 32 4.37 12.25 -27.88
N THR A 33 3.57 12.28 -28.95
CA THR A 33 2.60 11.21 -29.27
C THR A 33 3.22 9.95 -29.87
N ASP A 34 4.51 9.92 -30.18
CA ASP A 34 5.17 8.73 -30.74
C ASP A 34 5.78 7.81 -29.65
N ARG A 35 4.89 7.06 -29.01
CA ARG A 35 5.07 5.67 -28.52
C ARG A 35 6.42 5.27 -27.89
N SER A 36 6.96 6.09 -26.99
CA SER A 36 7.93 5.64 -25.98
C SER A 36 7.33 5.83 -24.59
N LEU A 37 7.31 4.75 -23.81
CA LEU A 37 6.92 4.71 -22.39
C LEU A 37 7.96 5.47 -21.54
N ALA A 38 8.23 6.73 -21.87
CA ALA A 38 9.04 7.58 -21.03
C ALA A 38 8.19 7.94 -19.81
N LEU A 39 8.56 7.44 -18.64
CA LEU A 39 8.06 7.99 -17.38
C LEU A 39 8.57 9.43 -17.32
N SER A 40 7.68 10.38 -17.57
CA SER A 40 7.95 11.79 -17.40
C SER A 40 7.27 12.22 -16.12
N ASP A 41 8.06 12.53 -15.09
CA ASP A 41 7.55 13.15 -13.85
C ASP A 41 7.19 14.63 -14.04
N VAL A 42 7.20 15.10 -15.29
CA VAL A 42 6.89 16.48 -15.65
C VAL A 42 5.38 16.66 -15.56
N PRO A 43 4.89 17.59 -14.72
CA PRO A 43 3.47 17.86 -14.63
C PRO A 43 2.91 18.32 -15.98
N GLU A 44 1.70 17.88 -16.31
CA GLU A 44 1.01 18.21 -17.58
C GLU A 44 0.88 19.72 -17.84
N HIS A 45 0.91 20.53 -16.79
CA HIS A 45 0.80 21.98 -16.86
C HIS A 45 2.15 22.71 -16.99
N SER A 46 3.27 21.99 -17.06
CA SER A 46 4.54 22.61 -17.43
C SER A 46 4.46 23.08 -18.88
N SER A 47 5.04 24.23 -19.22
CA SER A 47 5.03 24.78 -20.59
C SER A 47 5.96 24.03 -21.55
N GLY A 48 6.06 22.71 -21.40
CA GLY A 48 7.06 21.85 -22.04
C GLY A 48 8.38 21.86 -21.29
N VAL A 49 9.04 20.70 -21.24
CA VAL A 49 10.43 20.57 -20.74
C VAL A 49 11.33 20.39 -21.95
N ASN A 50 12.37 21.22 -22.06
CA ASN A 50 13.37 21.07 -23.11
C ASN A 50 14.28 19.89 -22.76
N THR A 51 13.97 18.70 -23.27
CA THR A 51 14.78 17.50 -23.08
C THR A 51 15.92 17.47 -24.09
N THR A 52 17.17 17.61 -23.63
CA THR A 52 18.34 17.38 -24.48
C THR A 52 18.73 15.90 -24.39
N ALA A 53 18.77 15.20 -25.52
CA ALA A 53 19.29 13.84 -25.57
C ALA A 53 20.81 13.87 -25.31
N LEU A 54 21.24 13.39 -24.15
CA LEU A 54 22.65 13.23 -23.80
C LEU A 54 23.15 11.90 -24.40
N ASN A 55 24.12 11.97 -25.31
CA ASN A 55 24.87 10.85 -25.94
C ASN A 55 24.43 9.44 -25.49
N ASN A 56 23.46 8.89 -26.23
CA ASN A 56 22.66 7.70 -25.91
C ASN A 56 23.43 6.37 -25.98
N ASN A 57 24.52 6.23 -25.22
CA ASN A 57 24.98 4.88 -24.91
C ASN A 57 23.97 4.27 -23.93
N PRO A 58 23.41 3.08 -24.23
CA PRO A 58 22.57 2.38 -23.27
C PRO A 58 23.33 2.23 -21.95
N TYR A 59 22.73 2.72 -20.88
CA TYR A 59 23.23 2.59 -19.53
C TYR A 59 22.21 1.79 -18.72
N MET A 60 22.71 0.80 -17.98
CA MET A 60 21.90 0.08 -17.00
C MET A 60 22.04 0.80 -15.66
N PRO A 61 20.96 1.40 -15.11
CA PRO A 61 21.02 2.07 -13.83
C PRO A 61 21.30 1.08 -12.70
N ASP A 62 22.03 1.56 -11.68
CA ASP A 62 22.19 0.82 -10.44
C ASP A 62 20.82 0.67 -9.74
N GLU A 63 20.58 -0.50 -9.16
CA GLU A 63 19.35 -0.74 -8.42
C GLU A 63 19.29 0.11 -7.15
N ALA A 64 18.18 0.83 -6.97
CA ALA A 64 17.95 1.64 -5.79
C ALA A 64 17.44 0.77 -4.64
N PHE A 65 18.33 0.07 -3.93
CA PHE A 65 17.95 -0.74 -2.78
C PHE A 65 17.32 0.08 -1.63
N CYS A 66 16.50 -0.60 -0.83
CA CYS A 66 15.84 -0.07 0.36
C CYS A 66 16.84 0.59 1.32
N SER A 67 16.75 1.92 1.43
CA SER A 67 17.65 2.72 2.25
C SER A 67 17.03 4.09 2.57
N PRO A 68 17.50 4.79 3.61
CA PRO A 68 17.11 6.18 3.84
C PRO A 68 17.62 7.08 2.71
N ARG A 69 16.73 7.87 2.10
CA ARG A 69 17.08 8.80 1.01
C ARG A 69 16.47 10.18 1.23
N SER A 70 17.24 11.21 0.91
CA SER A 70 16.79 12.60 0.99
C SER A 70 15.57 12.84 0.11
N THR A 71 14.48 13.23 0.75
CA THR A 71 13.17 13.44 0.15
C THR A 71 12.58 14.74 0.69
N ALA A 72 11.94 15.53 -0.17
CA ALA A 72 11.16 16.67 0.27
C ALA A 72 9.84 16.19 0.88
N VAL A 73 9.58 16.55 2.13
CA VAL A 73 8.39 16.14 2.88
C VAL A 73 7.57 17.37 3.23
N GLU A 74 6.27 17.32 2.95
CA GLU A 74 5.35 18.38 3.35
C GLU A 74 5.17 18.39 4.87
N ILE A 75 5.23 19.58 5.47
CA ILE A 75 4.91 19.77 6.89
C ILE A 75 3.38 19.78 7.04
N PRO A 76 2.80 18.94 7.92
CA PRO A 76 1.36 18.95 8.18
C PRO A 76 0.87 20.34 8.60
N ARG A 77 -0.25 20.78 8.03
CA ARG A 77 -0.84 22.10 8.33
C ARG A 77 -2.35 22.03 8.51
N SER A 78 -2.87 22.90 9.36
CA SER A 78 -4.31 23.09 9.52
C SER A 78 -4.90 23.86 8.32
N PRO A 79 -6.17 23.61 7.95
CA PRO A 79 -6.85 24.39 6.92
C PRO A 79 -6.84 25.90 7.25
N GLY A 80 -6.58 26.74 6.25
CA GLY A 80 -6.56 28.20 6.41
C GLY A 80 -5.27 28.77 7.01
N VAL A 81 -4.28 27.94 7.35
CA VAL A 81 -2.97 28.36 7.85
C VAL A 81 -1.90 28.17 6.76
N SER A 82 -1.05 29.17 6.59
CA SER A 82 0.16 29.05 5.77
C SER A 82 1.36 28.77 6.67
N ILE A 83 2.15 27.76 6.36
CA ILE A 83 3.34 27.39 7.15
C ILE A 83 4.61 27.67 6.35
N PHE A 84 5.65 28.15 7.03
CA PHE A 84 7.00 28.21 6.49
C PHE A 84 8.05 27.54 7.40
N PRO A 85 8.95 26.72 6.84
CA PRO A 85 8.88 26.19 5.46
C PRO A 85 7.67 25.26 5.29
N SER A 86 7.10 25.17 4.09
CA SER A 86 6.01 24.20 3.82
C SER A 86 6.53 22.80 3.52
N TYR A 87 7.81 22.69 3.13
CA TYR A 87 8.51 21.44 2.88
C TYR A 87 9.89 21.47 3.52
N VAL A 88 10.32 20.32 4.03
CA VAL A 88 11.67 20.11 4.56
C VAL A 88 12.30 18.89 3.92
N VAL A 89 13.63 18.92 3.77
CA VAL A 89 14.37 17.75 3.30
C VAL A 89 14.62 16.83 4.48
N MET A 90 14.16 15.59 4.38
CA MET A 90 14.40 14.53 5.37
C MET A 90 14.76 13.22 4.68
N HIS A 91 15.37 12.29 5.40
CA HIS A 91 15.54 10.92 4.94
C HIS A 91 14.25 10.15 5.12
N ARG A 92 13.82 9.50 4.03
CA ARG A 92 12.69 8.56 4.01
C ARG A 92 13.14 7.24 3.44
N CYS A 93 12.57 6.16 3.96
CA CYS A 93 12.83 4.82 3.48
C CYS A 93 12.17 4.67 2.11
N THR A 94 12.99 4.54 1.08
CA THR A 94 12.56 4.33 -0.30
C THR A 94 13.52 3.36 -0.99
N GLY A 95 13.11 2.85 -2.15
CA GLY A 95 13.86 1.85 -2.90
C GLY A 95 13.18 0.49 -2.93
N SER A 96 13.82 -0.46 -3.59
CA SER A 96 13.33 -1.82 -3.82
C SER A 96 13.83 -2.81 -2.78
N CYS A 97 13.07 -3.90 -2.63
CA CYS A 97 13.45 -5.09 -1.90
C CYS A 97 13.84 -6.19 -2.90
N PRO A 98 15.13 -6.53 -3.01
CA PRO A 98 15.60 -7.49 -4.01
C PRO A 98 14.91 -8.84 -3.89
N SER A 99 14.55 -9.42 -5.02
CA SER A 99 13.94 -10.76 -5.13
C SER A 99 12.57 -10.94 -4.45
N THR A 100 12.00 -9.91 -3.83
CA THR A 100 10.73 -9.99 -3.08
C THR A 100 9.87 -8.74 -3.25
N GLN A 101 9.88 -8.11 -4.43
CA GLN A 101 9.21 -6.83 -4.68
C GLN A 101 7.68 -6.93 -4.53
N ASP A 102 7.11 -8.10 -4.79
CA ASP A 102 5.66 -8.34 -4.70
C ASP A 102 5.17 -8.65 -3.28
N THR A 103 6.07 -9.06 -2.38
CA THR A 103 5.71 -9.53 -1.03
C THR A 103 6.27 -8.66 0.09
N ARG A 104 7.27 -7.83 -0.23
CA ARG A 104 7.94 -6.94 0.73
C ARG A 104 8.04 -5.52 0.21
N HIS A 105 7.92 -4.58 1.14
CA HIS A 105 8.14 -3.16 0.88
C HIS A 105 9.26 -2.59 1.77
N CYS A 106 9.84 -1.47 1.35
CA CYS A 106 10.86 -0.79 2.13
C CYS A 106 10.20 -0.03 3.30
N THR A 107 10.51 -0.42 4.53
CA THR A 107 9.94 0.15 5.75
C THR A 107 11.02 0.76 6.64
N VAL A 108 10.56 1.60 7.57
CA VAL A 108 11.42 2.21 8.59
C VAL A 108 11.60 1.26 9.78
N THR A 109 12.86 1.04 10.17
CA THR A 109 13.18 0.29 11.40
C THR A 109 13.63 1.20 12.52
N HIS A 110 14.30 2.30 12.18
CA HIS A 110 14.77 3.30 13.13
C HIS A 110 14.51 4.70 12.60
N ARG A 111 14.18 5.60 13.51
CA ARG A 111 13.93 7.01 13.23
C ARG A 111 14.30 7.87 14.42
N ASP A 112 14.78 9.05 14.13
CA ASP A 112 15.12 10.06 15.13
C ASP A 112 14.09 11.19 15.08
N ALA A 113 13.74 11.71 16.26
CA ALA A 113 12.92 12.91 16.36
C ALA A 113 13.80 14.14 16.19
N ILE A 114 13.43 15.01 15.26
CA ILE A 114 14.07 16.31 15.03
C ILE A 114 13.09 17.39 15.45
N ASP A 115 13.53 18.26 16.35
CA ASP A 115 12.82 19.48 16.71
C ASP A 115 13.04 20.53 15.59
N VAL A 116 11.94 21.00 15.00
CA VAL A 116 11.95 22.05 13.99
C VAL A 116 11.10 23.23 14.42
N LEU A 117 11.62 24.42 14.13
CA LEU A 117 10.90 25.67 14.32
C LEU A 117 10.21 26.04 13.00
N ILE A 118 8.89 26.15 13.04
CA ILE A 118 8.08 26.58 11.89
C ILE A 118 7.40 27.91 12.19
N VAL A 119 7.11 28.67 11.14
CA VAL A 119 6.31 29.88 11.21
C VAL A 119 4.91 29.56 10.68
N GLU A 120 3.92 29.61 11.55
CA GLU A 120 2.52 29.61 11.13
C GLU A 120 2.08 31.05 10.86
N VAL A 121 1.41 31.26 9.73
CA VAL A 121 0.92 32.57 9.30
C VAL A 121 -0.59 32.46 9.08
N THR A 122 -1.33 33.28 9.82
CA THR A 122 -2.77 33.45 9.70
C THR A 122 -3.08 34.77 8.98
N SER A 123 -4.37 35.10 8.81
CA SER A 123 -4.78 36.37 8.20
C SER A 123 -4.39 37.61 9.01
N SER A 124 -4.17 37.46 10.31
CA SER A 124 -3.97 38.57 11.25
C SER A 124 -2.64 38.55 12.00
N ASP A 125 -1.95 37.40 12.06
CA ASP A 125 -0.75 37.24 12.88
C ASP A 125 0.18 36.13 12.37
N TYR A 126 1.38 36.06 12.93
CA TYR A 126 2.29 34.93 12.79
C TYR A 126 2.73 34.40 14.16
N THR A 127 2.92 33.09 14.25
CA THR A 127 3.40 32.43 15.45
C THR A 127 4.57 31.52 15.12
N LEU A 128 5.53 31.47 16.04
CA LEU A 128 6.60 30.48 16.01
C LEU A 128 6.12 29.24 16.74
N GLN A 129 6.26 28.08 16.10
CA GLN A 129 5.84 26.81 16.66
C GLN A 129 6.98 25.80 16.59
N ASP A 130 7.27 25.16 17.72
CA ASP A 130 8.12 23.98 17.76
C ASP A 130 7.30 22.74 17.37
N MET A 131 7.84 21.96 16.43
CA MET A 131 7.23 20.73 15.97
C MET A 131 8.28 19.62 15.96
N LYS A 132 7.84 18.39 16.27
CA LYS A 132 8.65 17.19 16.08
C LYS A 132 8.35 16.54 14.75
N ILE A 133 9.38 16.38 13.94
CA ILE A 133 9.33 15.60 12.71
C ILE A 133 10.30 14.42 12.82
N TYR A 134 10.02 13.32 12.13
CA TYR A 134 10.81 12.10 12.24
C TYR A 134 11.66 11.87 11.00
N ASP A 135 12.97 11.76 11.21
CA ASP A 135 13.94 11.42 10.18
C ASP A 135 14.24 9.92 10.21
N HIS A 136 14.20 9.24 9.06
CA HIS A 136 14.45 7.79 9.03
C HIS A 136 15.95 7.55 9.05
N THR A 137 16.45 6.81 10.05
CA THR A 137 17.89 6.54 10.21
C THR A 137 18.26 5.12 9.81
N ALA A 138 17.30 4.19 9.76
CA ALA A 138 17.49 2.86 9.19
C ALA A 138 16.21 2.33 8.55
N CYS A 139 16.39 1.51 7.52
CA CYS A 139 15.31 0.89 6.76
C CYS A 139 15.56 -0.62 6.61
N SER A 140 14.49 -1.38 6.38
CA SER A 140 14.58 -2.78 6.00
C SER A 140 13.44 -3.18 5.08
N CYS A 141 13.57 -4.36 4.48
CA CYS A 141 12.49 -4.99 3.73
C CYS A 141 11.58 -5.78 4.65
N ASP A 142 10.34 -5.33 4.78
CA ASP A 142 9.35 -5.97 5.63
C ASP A 142 8.17 -6.48 4.80
N CYS A 143 7.47 -7.48 5.33
CA CYS A 143 6.33 -8.10 4.69
C CYS A 143 5.19 -7.10 4.51
N ILE A 144 4.59 -7.08 3.31
CA ILE A 144 3.39 -6.27 3.05
C ILE A 144 2.20 -6.81 3.87
N LYS A 145 2.05 -8.15 3.90
CA LYS A 145 1.10 -8.86 4.74
C LYS A 145 1.68 -9.07 6.15
N GLN A 146 0.84 -9.05 7.16
CA GLN A 146 1.21 -9.33 8.55
C GLN A 146 0.69 -10.70 9.02
N ALA A 147 1.36 -11.28 10.02
CA ALA A 147 0.95 -12.55 10.63
C ALA A 147 -0.49 -12.53 11.19
N SER A 148 -0.96 -11.36 11.65
CA SER A 148 -2.33 -11.16 12.13
C SER A 148 -3.40 -11.22 11.05
N GLU A 149 -3.00 -11.19 9.78
CA GLU A 149 -3.91 -11.35 8.63
C GLU A 149 -4.07 -12.82 8.21
N CYS A 150 -3.41 -13.76 8.89
CA CYS A 150 -3.68 -15.18 8.73
C CYS A 150 -4.85 -15.62 9.60
N ASP A 151 -5.67 -16.56 9.10
CA ASP A 151 -6.65 -17.25 9.93
C ASP A 151 -5.92 -18.23 10.87
N ALA A 152 -5.79 -17.87 12.15
CA ALA A 152 -5.07 -18.66 13.14
C ALA A 152 -5.62 -20.09 13.35
N GLN A 153 -6.82 -20.42 12.87
CA GLN A 153 -7.38 -21.77 12.92
C GLN A 153 -7.00 -22.63 11.71
N LYS A 154 -6.70 -22.01 10.56
CA LYS A 154 -6.51 -22.71 9.28
C LYS A 154 -5.12 -22.53 8.69
N GLU A 155 -4.41 -21.49 9.10
CA GLU A 155 -3.18 -21.02 8.49
C GLU A 155 -2.08 -20.80 9.53
N THR A 156 -0.83 -20.91 9.08
CA THR A 156 0.37 -20.55 9.84
C THR A 156 1.16 -19.51 9.06
N TRP A 157 1.62 -18.46 9.74
CA TRP A 157 2.43 -17.42 9.13
C TRP A 157 3.84 -17.91 8.76
N ASN A 158 4.21 -17.72 7.50
CA ASN A 158 5.55 -17.98 7.00
C ASN A 158 6.30 -16.66 6.76
N ALA A 159 7.11 -16.26 7.74
CA ALA A 159 7.89 -15.02 7.69
C ALA A 159 8.98 -14.99 6.59
N GLY A 160 9.36 -16.15 6.05
CA GLY A 160 10.36 -16.25 4.99
C GLY A 160 9.85 -15.68 3.67
N ILE A 161 8.62 -16.07 3.30
CA ILE A 161 7.97 -15.69 2.04
C ILE A 161 6.81 -14.70 2.22
N CYS A 162 6.55 -14.27 3.45
CA CYS A 162 5.50 -13.30 3.79
C CYS A 162 4.09 -13.79 3.39
N SER A 163 3.81 -15.08 3.59
CA SER A 163 2.53 -15.71 3.25
C SER A 163 1.90 -16.40 4.46
N CYS A 164 0.61 -16.69 4.34
CA CYS A 164 -0.08 -17.62 5.22
C CYS A 164 -0.11 -18.97 4.52
N ASP A 165 0.47 -19.99 5.15
CA ASP A 165 0.49 -21.34 4.64
C ASP A 165 -0.61 -22.14 5.34
N CYS A 166 -1.39 -22.91 4.58
CA CYS A 166 -2.41 -23.75 5.19
C CYS A 166 -1.80 -24.80 6.13
N ILE A 167 -2.44 -24.99 7.29
CA ILE A 167 -2.05 -26.02 8.27
C ILE A 167 -2.32 -27.42 7.70
N GLN A 168 -3.44 -27.57 6.99
CA GLN A 168 -3.81 -28.81 6.30
C GLN A 168 -3.37 -28.74 4.83
N ASP A 169 -3.17 -29.90 4.21
CA ASP A 169 -2.73 -30.05 2.82
C ASP A 169 -3.85 -30.46 1.85
N GLY A 170 -5.09 -30.56 2.35
CA GLY A 170 -6.24 -30.99 1.58
C GLY A 170 -6.40 -32.51 1.47
N SER A 171 -5.56 -33.32 2.13
CA SER A 171 -5.71 -34.78 2.18
C SER A 171 -7.04 -35.26 2.79
N GLN A 172 -7.71 -34.40 3.55
CA GLN A 172 -9.05 -34.64 4.09
C GLN A 172 -10.19 -34.47 3.07
N CYS A 173 -9.92 -33.86 1.91
CA CYS A 173 -10.97 -33.64 0.90
C CYS A 173 -11.35 -34.95 0.23
N ASP A 174 -12.64 -35.12 -0.08
CA ASP A 174 -13.08 -36.22 -0.94
C ASP A 174 -12.56 -36.00 -2.36
N SER A 175 -11.55 -36.79 -2.76
CA SER A 175 -10.93 -36.73 -4.09
C SER A 175 -11.88 -36.90 -5.28
N LEU A 176 -13.09 -37.43 -5.07
CA LEU A 176 -14.07 -37.64 -6.14
C LEU A 176 -14.96 -36.41 -6.36
N THR A 177 -15.27 -35.65 -5.31
CA THR A 177 -16.31 -34.60 -5.32
C THR A 177 -15.80 -33.22 -4.93
N GLN A 178 -14.68 -33.17 -4.23
CA GLN A 178 -14.06 -31.96 -3.70
C GLN A 178 -12.67 -31.73 -4.28
N ARG A 179 -12.24 -30.47 -4.20
CA ARG A 179 -10.86 -30.06 -4.45
C ARG A 179 -10.39 -29.15 -3.32
N TRP A 180 -9.11 -29.22 -3.02
CA TRP A 180 -8.49 -28.32 -2.06
C TRP A 180 -8.32 -26.92 -2.65
N ASN A 181 -8.77 -25.90 -1.92
CA ASN A 181 -8.52 -24.51 -2.24
C ASN A 181 -7.47 -23.95 -1.27
N ALA A 182 -6.26 -23.73 -1.79
CA ALA A 182 -5.13 -23.26 -1.00
C ALA A 182 -5.23 -21.78 -0.58
N ASN A 183 -6.18 -21.01 -1.11
CA ASN A 183 -6.33 -19.59 -0.77
C ASN A 183 -7.18 -19.36 0.49
N ASN A 184 -8.09 -20.29 0.81
CA ASN A 184 -8.93 -20.25 2.01
C ASN A 184 -8.71 -21.47 2.92
N CYS A 185 -7.83 -22.39 2.54
CA CYS A 185 -7.49 -23.60 3.28
C CYS A 185 -8.70 -24.48 3.58
N GLU A 186 -9.55 -24.69 2.57
CA GLU A 186 -10.78 -25.48 2.68
C GLU A 186 -10.98 -26.42 1.49
N CYS A 187 -11.74 -27.49 1.72
CA CYS A 187 -12.25 -28.33 0.65
C CYS A 187 -13.47 -27.63 0.03
N GLU A 188 -13.44 -27.41 -1.27
CA GLU A 188 -14.58 -26.87 -2.02
C GLU A 188 -15.08 -27.89 -3.04
N CYS A 189 -16.36 -27.82 -3.37
CA CYS A 189 -16.93 -28.71 -4.37
C CYS A 189 -16.26 -28.48 -5.73
N ALA A 190 -15.78 -29.58 -6.33
CA ALA A 190 -15.20 -29.55 -7.67
C ALA A 190 -16.26 -29.31 -8.76
N ILE A 191 -17.53 -29.52 -8.41
CA ILE A 191 -18.70 -29.29 -9.25
C ILE A 191 -19.50 -28.10 -8.75
N ALA A 192 -20.09 -27.36 -9.69
CA ALA A 192 -21.00 -26.27 -9.36
C ALA A 192 -22.25 -26.81 -8.64
N ALA A 193 -22.78 -26.02 -7.70
CA ALA A 193 -24.01 -26.33 -7.01
C ALA A 193 -25.13 -26.63 -8.01
N GLN A 194 -25.84 -27.75 -7.79
CA GLN A 194 -26.93 -28.19 -8.65
C GLN A 194 -28.27 -28.08 -7.92
N ILE A 195 -29.34 -27.94 -8.69
CA ILE A 195 -30.71 -28.04 -8.15
C ILE A 195 -30.98 -29.52 -7.89
N CYS A 196 -31.41 -29.83 -6.68
CA CYS A 196 -31.79 -31.19 -6.32
C CYS A 196 -33.10 -31.59 -7.01
N ASP A 197 -33.20 -32.84 -7.48
CA ASP A 197 -34.41 -33.37 -8.11
C ASP A 197 -35.63 -33.34 -7.17
N ASP A 198 -35.37 -33.50 -5.87
CA ASP A 198 -36.38 -33.34 -4.82
C ASP A 198 -36.47 -31.86 -4.41
N PRO A 199 -37.64 -31.21 -4.55
CA PRO A 199 -37.82 -29.80 -4.22
C PRO A 199 -37.70 -29.51 -2.71
N THR A 200 -37.68 -30.54 -1.86
CA THR A 200 -37.47 -30.39 -0.41
C THR A 200 -36.01 -30.46 0.00
N LYS A 201 -35.08 -30.68 -0.95
CA LYS A 201 -33.65 -30.80 -0.70
C LYS A 201 -32.90 -29.59 -1.23
N GLU A 202 -31.89 -29.20 -0.47
CA GLU A 202 -30.95 -28.16 -0.85
C GLU A 202 -29.57 -28.78 -1.09
N TRP A 203 -28.80 -28.12 -1.96
CA TRP A 203 -27.42 -28.51 -2.22
C TRP A 203 -26.58 -28.31 -0.95
N ASP A 204 -25.90 -29.38 -0.53
CA ASP A 204 -24.99 -29.35 0.61
C ASP A 204 -23.56 -29.16 0.10
N THR A 205 -22.91 -28.09 0.57
CA THR A 205 -21.54 -27.74 0.17
C THR A 205 -20.46 -28.56 0.87
N GLU A 206 -20.79 -29.25 1.98
CA GLU A 206 -19.86 -30.12 2.70
C GLU A 206 -19.77 -31.50 2.05
N ILE A 207 -20.86 -32.05 1.53
CA ILE A 207 -20.86 -33.35 0.82
C ILE A 207 -20.89 -33.21 -0.70
N CYS A 208 -21.00 -31.98 -1.22
CA CYS A 208 -21.05 -31.67 -2.65
C CYS A 208 -22.13 -32.46 -3.38
N GLY A 209 -23.34 -32.46 -2.80
CA GLY A 209 -24.46 -33.22 -3.30
C GLY A 209 -25.77 -32.89 -2.61
N CYS A 210 -26.82 -33.61 -3.00
CA CYS A 210 -28.14 -33.49 -2.40
C CYS A 210 -28.29 -34.59 -1.33
N PRO A 211 -28.31 -34.27 -0.02
CA PRO A 211 -28.34 -35.26 1.02
C PRO A 211 -29.58 -36.17 0.91
N LEU A 212 -29.43 -37.45 1.26
CA LEU A 212 -30.58 -38.33 1.45
C LEU A 212 -31.26 -37.95 2.77
N GLN A 213 -32.59 -37.89 2.80
CA GLN A 213 -33.29 -37.66 4.07
C GLN A 213 -32.93 -38.79 5.03
N GLU A 214 -32.38 -38.45 6.19
CA GLU A 214 -32.38 -39.38 7.32
C GLU A 214 -33.85 -39.55 7.74
N GLU A 215 -34.39 -40.76 7.62
CA GLU A 215 -35.68 -41.05 8.23
C GLU A 215 -35.58 -40.73 9.73
N PRO A 216 -36.48 -39.92 10.30
CA PRO A 216 -36.48 -39.68 11.73
C PRO A 216 -36.60 -41.04 12.41
N ALA A 217 -35.63 -41.35 13.28
CA ALA A 217 -35.60 -42.59 14.06
C ALA A 217 -36.99 -42.84 14.65
N GLY A 218 -37.72 -43.77 14.06
CA GLY A 218 -39.09 -44.08 14.45
C GLY A 218 -39.13 -44.45 15.93
N PRO A 219 -40.17 -44.05 16.68
CA PRO A 219 -40.22 -44.33 18.10
C PRO A 219 -40.15 -45.84 18.33
N LEU A 220 -39.15 -46.27 19.12
CA LEU A 220 -39.02 -47.62 19.65
C LEU A 220 -40.34 -48.04 20.30
N HIS A 221 -41.13 -48.82 19.56
CA HIS A 221 -42.36 -49.41 20.06
C HIS A 221 -41.97 -50.45 21.11
N SER A 222 -41.94 -50.01 22.37
CA SER A 222 -41.70 -50.86 23.53
C SER A 222 -42.94 -51.71 23.74
N SER A 223 -42.92 -52.96 23.25
CA SER A 223 -43.92 -53.96 23.59
C SER A 223 -43.70 -54.41 25.04
N GLU A 224 -44.53 -53.89 25.93
CA GLU A 224 -44.65 -54.32 27.32
C GLU A 224 -45.32 -55.71 27.39
N PRO A 225 -44.79 -56.69 28.15
CA PRO A 225 -45.41 -58.00 28.27
C PRO A 225 -46.53 -57.96 29.33
N THR A 226 -47.75 -58.28 28.91
CA THR A 226 -48.90 -58.52 29.77
C THR A 226 -48.66 -59.75 30.64
N HIS A 227 -48.92 -59.61 31.94
CA HIS A 227 -48.75 -60.63 32.97
C HIS A 227 -50.08 -61.18 33.48
#